data_AF-A0A945SH74-F1
#
_entry.id   AF-A0A945SH74-F1
#
_cell.length_a   1.000
_cell.length_b   1.000
_cell.length_c   1.000
_cell.angle_alpha   90.00
_cell.angle_beta   90.00
_cell.angle_gamma   90.00
#
_symmetry.space_group_name_H-M   'P 1'
#
loop_
_entity.id
_entity.type
_entity.pdbx_description
1 polymer ?
#
loop_
_entity_poly.entity_id
_entity_poly.type
_entity_poly.pdbx_seq_one_letter_code
_entity_poly.pdbx_strand_id
1 'polypeptide(L)'
;MKLLAPSTPRSTRFLPILPALLLLGLAGCAASTEPSVEALQTDESAEVSSAPTSESDCQDDWEENTEDPFAYRDGGVPGDSFSCEFARGYAELGLNTPKTDPDFHLLYGDIVTPEMEAEYRQWMDILVESLGGYDRWVHAVYEEGSTDDENRKVLDGLAELGYFERGTPSIEEVFDRRSCLSGFFTEAGHYSMCNQPEHWTDSAREFHRNMMGELYFSYEILHEFAHEYHHHVQKAHSFGKMEVSNGPGDPIPPDGFAPTWYIEGSAGISPSWIIRDNFDELALTKRLGVTYGEISDTDLGTLLEPDCDRDSVEYFQSMEPGPSGQRITFAQEFYEGQQEAYLGYVEPNSAMECMNLYLMHRISPRTYFVSLLEDNWELGWHGSFLKHTGVTMDEFYAEFEAEMMSISTNSPDSFPEWTSGLPETSFVETVDYWSISSGPLNEG
;
A
#
# COMPACT_ATOMS: atom_id res chain seq x y z
N MET A 1 50.94 -23.66 28.60
CA MET A 1 52.15 -23.28 27.86
C MET A 1 51.80 -23.33 26.39
N LYS A 2 51.87 -22.17 25.72
CA LYS A 2 51.40 -21.90 24.35
C LYS A 2 52.10 -22.78 23.31
N LEU A 3 51.35 -23.23 22.31
CA LEU A 3 51.86 -23.48 20.97
C LEU A 3 50.89 -22.84 19.97
N LEU A 4 51.38 -21.78 19.32
CA LEU A 4 50.75 -21.05 18.23
C LEU A 4 50.75 -21.92 16.96
N ALA A 5 49.67 -21.81 16.18
CA ALA A 5 49.60 -22.23 14.79
C ALA A 5 49.17 -21.02 13.92
N PRO A 6 49.55 -21.00 12.63
CA PRO A 6 49.93 -19.77 11.94
C PRO A 6 48.78 -19.12 11.17
N SER A 7 48.86 -17.79 11.09
CA SER A 7 48.07 -16.94 10.21
C SER A 7 48.44 -17.17 8.73
N THR A 8 47.45 -17.46 7.91
CA THR A 8 47.52 -17.33 6.44
C THR A 8 46.46 -16.35 5.94
N PRO A 9 46.74 -15.63 4.84
CA PRO A 9 46.15 -14.33 4.55
C PRO A 9 44.78 -14.43 3.87
N ARG A 10 43.88 -13.50 4.19
CA ARG A 10 42.66 -13.23 3.43
C ARG A 10 43.06 -12.87 1.99
N SER A 11 42.79 -13.80 1.07
CA SER A 11 42.77 -13.55 -0.36
C SER A 11 41.56 -12.68 -0.68
N THR A 12 41.79 -11.39 -0.86
CA THR A 12 40.89 -10.45 -1.54
C THR A 12 40.63 -10.94 -2.96
N ARG A 13 39.49 -11.61 -3.17
CA ARG A 13 38.81 -11.60 -4.46
C ARG A 13 37.65 -10.62 -4.34
N PHE A 14 37.90 -9.40 -4.80
CA PHE A 14 36.87 -8.46 -5.16
C PHE A 14 36.06 -9.08 -6.31
N LEU A 15 34.91 -9.67 -6.00
CA LEU A 15 33.76 -9.55 -6.89
C LEU A 15 32.98 -8.33 -6.40
N PRO A 16 32.50 -7.45 -7.29
CA PRO A 16 31.56 -6.43 -6.89
C PRO A 16 30.29 -7.14 -6.48
N ILE A 17 30.05 -7.21 -5.17
CA ILE A 17 28.72 -7.43 -4.63
C ILE A 17 28.02 -6.11 -4.94
N LEU A 18 27.17 -6.10 -5.97
CA LEU A 18 26.10 -5.10 -6.04
C LEU A 18 25.38 -5.20 -4.69
N PRO A 19 25.19 -4.11 -3.92
CA PRO A 19 24.24 -4.16 -2.83
C PRO A 19 22.92 -4.56 -3.47
N ALA A 20 22.38 -5.70 -3.05
CA ALA A 20 21.01 -6.05 -3.33
C ALA A 20 20.19 -4.94 -2.67
N LEU A 21 19.85 -3.90 -3.44
CA LEU A 21 18.81 -2.98 -3.07
C LEU A 21 17.63 -3.86 -2.64
N LEU A 22 17.10 -3.58 -1.45
CA LEU A 22 15.73 -3.91 -1.10
C LEU A 22 14.84 -3.41 -2.26
N LEU A 23 14.62 -4.28 -3.23
CA LEU A 23 13.53 -4.26 -4.20
C LEU A 23 12.38 -5.15 -3.66
N LEU A 24 12.34 -5.29 -2.34
CA LEU A 24 11.30 -5.98 -1.59
C LEU A 24 10.01 -5.14 -1.71
N GLY A 25 8.97 -5.74 -2.29
CA GLY A 25 7.65 -5.13 -2.52
C GLY A 25 7.25 -4.95 -3.99
N LEU A 26 8.15 -4.57 -4.91
CA LEU A 26 7.73 -4.20 -6.29
C LEU A 26 7.71 -5.36 -7.30
N ALA A 27 8.25 -6.52 -6.96
CA ALA A 27 8.33 -7.65 -7.89
C ALA A 27 7.04 -8.50 -8.00
N GLY A 28 6.03 -8.23 -7.16
CA GLY A 28 4.68 -8.82 -7.25
C GLY A 28 3.70 -8.01 -8.11
N CYS A 29 3.97 -6.72 -8.31
CA CYS A 29 3.18 -5.84 -9.17
C CYS A 29 3.60 -6.05 -10.64
N ALA A 30 3.09 -7.12 -11.27
CA ALA A 30 3.12 -7.17 -12.73
C ALA A 30 2.35 -5.95 -13.25
N ALA A 31 3.06 -5.00 -13.85
CA ALA A 31 2.48 -3.89 -14.58
C ALA A 31 1.54 -4.44 -15.66
N SER A 32 0.25 -4.49 -15.38
CA SER A 32 -0.77 -4.55 -16.42
C SER A 32 -0.84 -3.16 -17.02
N THR A 33 -0.36 -3.02 -18.25
CA THR A 33 -0.79 -1.93 -19.13
C THR A 33 -2.31 -1.92 -19.17
N GLU A 34 -2.94 -0.92 -18.57
CA GLU A 34 -4.36 -0.68 -18.75
C GLU A 34 -4.67 -0.44 -20.23
N PRO A 35 -5.70 -1.08 -20.80
CA PRO A 35 -6.26 -0.61 -22.04
C PRO A 35 -6.98 0.71 -21.76
N SER A 36 -6.58 1.75 -22.48
CA SER A 36 -7.26 3.05 -22.51
C SER A 36 -8.77 2.87 -22.56
N VAL A 37 -9.47 3.29 -21.51
CA VAL A 37 -10.92 3.42 -21.53
C VAL A 37 -11.24 4.60 -22.46
N GLU A 38 -11.54 4.30 -23.72
CA GLU A 38 -12.31 5.23 -24.55
C GLU A 38 -13.61 5.53 -23.80
N ALA A 39 -13.80 6.80 -23.46
CA ALA A 39 -15.01 7.33 -22.86
C ALA A 39 -16.24 6.72 -23.55
N LEU A 40 -17.02 5.94 -22.81
CA LEU A 40 -18.36 5.56 -23.24
C LEU A 40 -19.18 6.84 -23.42
N GLN A 41 -19.35 7.26 -24.67
CA GLN A 41 -20.41 8.17 -25.04
C GLN A 41 -21.74 7.49 -24.70
N THR A 42 -22.36 7.91 -23.60
CA THR A 42 -23.73 7.55 -23.29
C THR A 42 -24.64 8.23 -24.30
N ASP A 43 -25.21 7.45 -25.21
CA ASP A 43 -26.28 7.86 -26.11
C ASP A 43 -27.45 8.44 -25.30
N GLU A 44 -27.82 9.68 -25.59
CA GLU A 44 -29.07 10.31 -25.17
C GLU A 44 -30.25 9.44 -25.64
N SER A 45 -30.96 8.79 -24.72
CA SER A 45 -32.44 8.74 -24.64
C SER A 45 -32.95 7.57 -23.80
N ALA A 46 -33.09 7.80 -22.49
CA ALA A 46 -34.06 7.07 -21.69
C ALA A 46 -34.75 8.09 -20.77
N GLU A 47 -36.02 8.40 -21.07
CA GLU A 47 -36.87 9.21 -20.20
C GLU A 47 -37.01 8.54 -18.83
N VAL A 48 -36.33 9.08 -17.82
CA VAL A 48 -36.54 8.71 -16.42
C VAL A 48 -37.69 9.54 -15.85
N SER A 49 -38.73 8.83 -15.42
CA SER A 49 -39.92 9.35 -14.74
C SER A 49 -39.54 10.12 -13.48
N SER A 50 -40.00 11.37 -13.39
CA SER A 50 -39.75 12.31 -12.29
C SER A 50 -40.43 11.90 -10.98
N ALA A 51 -39.64 11.40 -10.04
CA ALA A 51 -39.92 11.47 -8.60
C ALA A 51 -39.38 12.81 -8.05
N PRO A 52 -39.93 13.36 -6.95
CA PRO A 52 -39.60 14.70 -6.51
C PRO A 52 -38.15 14.78 -6.03
N THR A 53 -37.37 15.63 -6.69
CA THR A 53 -36.02 16.04 -6.33
C THR A 53 -36.01 16.60 -4.91
N SER A 54 -35.37 15.89 -3.97
CA SER A 54 -34.66 16.59 -2.91
C SER A 54 -33.60 17.44 -3.58
N GLU A 55 -33.51 18.73 -3.25
CA GLU A 55 -32.35 19.55 -3.61
C GLU A 55 -31.09 18.79 -3.17
N SER A 56 -30.24 18.37 -4.11
CA SER A 56 -28.91 17.88 -3.77
C SER A 56 -28.06 19.10 -3.41
N ASP A 57 -27.54 19.13 -2.19
CA ASP A 57 -26.57 20.16 -1.76
C ASP A 57 -25.17 19.92 -2.37
N CYS A 58 -25.00 18.87 -3.19
CA CYS A 58 -23.76 18.60 -3.93
C CYS A 58 -23.70 19.53 -5.14
N GLN A 59 -22.82 20.52 -5.10
CA GLN A 59 -22.42 21.28 -6.28
C GLN A 59 -21.34 20.50 -7.02
N ASP A 60 -21.71 19.80 -8.09
CA ASP A 60 -20.74 19.19 -9.03
C ASP A 60 -20.06 20.25 -9.92
N ASP A 61 -20.18 21.53 -9.56
CA ASP A 61 -19.76 22.68 -10.36
C ASP A 61 -18.33 23.13 -10.01
N TRP A 62 -17.36 22.21 -9.98
CA TRP A 62 -15.96 22.62 -9.90
C TRP A 62 -15.59 23.37 -11.19
N GLU A 63 -15.48 24.70 -11.10
CA GLU A 63 -15.05 25.53 -12.23
C GLU A 63 -13.55 25.31 -12.50
N GLU A 64 -13.25 24.86 -13.72
CA GLU A 64 -11.90 24.52 -14.14
C GLU A 64 -10.96 25.73 -14.05
N ASN A 65 -10.18 25.82 -12.97
CA ASN A 65 -9.11 26.81 -12.90
C ASN A 65 -7.89 26.31 -13.69
N THR A 66 -8.00 26.43 -15.01
CA THR A 66 -7.05 25.93 -16.03
C THR A 66 -5.64 26.56 -16.01
N GLU A 67 -5.32 27.49 -15.10
CA GLU A 67 -4.04 28.21 -15.15
C GLU A 67 -2.86 27.42 -14.55
N ASP A 68 -3.09 26.58 -13.53
CA ASP A 68 -2.05 25.74 -12.91
C ASP A 68 -2.59 24.33 -12.55
N PRO A 69 -2.16 23.27 -13.27
CA PRO A 69 -2.61 21.91 -12.99
C PRO A 69 -2.07 21.35 -11.66
N PHE A 70 -1.17 22.06 -10.98
CA PHE A 70 -0.64 21.68 -9.67
C PHE A 70 -1.17 22.57 -8.53
N ALA A 71 -2.24 23.34 -8.75
CA ALA A 71 -2.83 24.22 -7.73
C ALA A 71 -3.32 23.49 -6.47
N TYR A 72 -3.59 22.17 -6.55
CA TYR A 72 -3.93 21.36 -5.37
C TYR A 72 -2.84 21.36 -4.29
N ARG A 73 -1.59 21.65 -4.67
CA ARG A 73 -0.46 21.72 -3.75
C ARG A 73 -0.58 22.88 -2.76
N ASP A 74 -1.39 23.90 -3.08
CA ASP A 74 -1.65 25.07 -2.25
C ASP A 74 -2.73 24.82 -1.18
N GLY A 75 -2.60 23.71 -0.45
CA GLY A 75 -3.46 23.39 0.71
C GLY A 75 -4.56 22.35 0.46
N GLY A 76 -4.46 21.60 -0.64
CA GLY A 76 -5.34 20.46 -0.93
C GLY A 76 -6.66 20.83 -1.57
N VAL A 77 -7.36 19.82 -2.06
CA VAL A 77 -8.69 19.99 -2.62
C VAL A 77 -9.69 19.07 -1.92
N PRO A 78 -10.72 19.66 -1.25
CA PRO A 78 -11.76 18.91 -0.56
C PRO A 78 -12.45 17.87 -1.47
N GLY A 79 -12.84 16.74 -0.88
CA GLY A 79 -13.44 15.62 -1.60
C GLY A 79 -14.83 15.89 -2.16
N ASP A 80 -15.56 16.84 -1.58
CA ASP A 80 -16.86 17.29 -2.12
C ASP A 80 -16.73 17.92 -3.51
N SER A 81 -15.51 18.30 -3.94
CA SER A 81 -15.22 18.80 -5.28
C SER A 81 -15.13 17.72 -6.37
N PHE A 82 -15.13 16.43 -6.01
CA PHE A 82 -14.86 15.32 -6.95
C PHE A 82 -16.05 14.39 -7.17
N SER A 83 -16.74 14.03 -6.08
CA SER A 83 -17.59 12.84 -6.08
C SER A 83 -18.58 12.84 -4.92
N CYS A 84 -19.15 14.00 -4.58
CA CYS A 84 -20.00 14.21 -3.40
C CYS A 84 -21.12 13.15 -3.27
N GLU A 85 -21.87 12.86 -4.34
CA GLU A 85 -22.94 11.84 -4.30
C GLU A 85 -22.39 10.42 -4.08
N PHE A 86 -21.31 10.05 -4.79
CA PHE A 86 -20.66 8.75 -4.62
C PHE A 86 -20.14 8.58 -3.19
N ALA A 87 -19.42 9.58 -2.68
CA ALA A 87 -18.83 9.55 -1.35
C ALA A 87 -19.90 9.49 -0.26
N ARG A 88 -21.01 10.21 -0.42
CA ARG A 88 -22.16 10.13 0.49
C ARG A 88 -22.78 8.74 0.47
N GLY A 89 -23.06 8.18 -0.71
CA GLY A 89 -23.57 6.82 -0.82
C GLY A 89 -22.62 5.77 -0.23
N TYR A 90 -21.32 5.93 -0.46
CA TYR A 90 -20.27 5.07 0.10
C TYR A 90 -20.25 5.11 1.63
N ALA A 91 -20.34 6.31 2.21
CA ALA A 91 -20.40 6.52 3.65
C ALA A 91 -21.74 6.04 4.27
N GLU A 92 -22.87 6.23 3.59
CA GLU A 92 -24.20 5.76 4.04
C GLU A 92 -24.28 4.24 4.12
N LEU A 93 -23.54 3.53 3.27
CA LEU A 93 -23.37 2.08 3.33
C LEU A 93 -22.42 1.63 4.46
N GLY A 94 -21.73 2.57 5.11
CA GLY A 94 -20.76 2.31 6.16
C GLY A 94 -19.50 1.58 5.66
N LEU A 95 -19.12 1.78 4.39
CA LEU A 95 -17.95 1.12 3.79
C LEU A 95 -16.62 1.72 4.24
N ASN A 96 -16.64 2.93 4.79
CA ASN A 96 -15.51 3.62 5.43
C ASN A 96 -15.46 3.43 6.95
N THR A 97 -16.34 2.59 7.52
CA THR A 97 -16.45 2.38 8.97
C THR A 97 -15.95 0.97 9.33
N PRO A 98 -14.98 0.82 10.24
CA PRO A 98 -14.45 -0.48 10.62
C PRO A 98 -15.48 -1.33 11.39
N LYS A 99 -15.44 -2.63 11.17
CA LYS A 99 -16.36 -3.66 11.69
C LYS A 99 -15.58 -4.85 12.21
N THR A 100 -16.10 -5.48 13.26
CA THR A 100 -15.52 -6.72 13.83
C THR A 100 -15.85 -7.97 13.02
N ASP A 101 -16.85 -7.89 12.14
CA ASP A 101 -17.30 -8.97 11.26
C ASP A 101 -17.51 -8.40 9.86
N PRO A 102 -16.41 -8.02 9.17
CA PRO A 102 -16.48 -7.46 7.82
C PRO A 102 -16.89 -8.52 6.81
N ASP A 103 -17.57 -8.09 5.73
CA ASP A 103 -17.92 -8.96 4.61
C ASP A 103 -16.69 -9.25 3.73
N PHE A 104 -15.90 -10.22 4.18
CA PHE A 104 -14.73 -10.75 3.46
C PHE A 104 -15.04 -11.99 2.65
N HIS A 105 -14.45 -12.07 1.47
CA HIS A 105 -14.55 -13.20 0.57
C HIS A 105 -13.18 -13.84 0.38
N LEU A 106 -12.81 -14.72 1.32
CA LEU A 106 -11.60 -15.55 1.23
C LEU A 106 -11.90 -16.79 0.39
N LEU A 107 -11.49 -16.76 -0.87
CA LEU A 107 -11.86 -17.74 -1.89
C LEU A 107 -10.65 -18.59 -2.26
N TYR A 108 -10.64 -19.85 -1.84
CA TYR A 108 -9.49 -20.72 -2.01
C TYR A 108 -9.79 -21.96 -2.83
N GLY A 109 -8.93 -22.23 -3.81
CA GLY A 109 -8.90 -23.49 -4.56
C GLY A 109 -8.38 -24.66 -3.70
N ASP A 110 -8.49 -25.87 -4.23
CA ASP A 110 -8.14 -27.11 -3.51
C ASP A 110 -6.65 -27.22 -3.12
N ILE A 111 -5.78 -26.38 -3.72
CA ILE A 111 -4.36 -26.27 -3.34
C ILE A 111 -4.17 -25.75 -1.91
N VAL A 112 -5.07 -24.87 -1.44
CA VAL A 112 -5.00 -24.33 -0.10
C VAL A 112 -5.50 -25.38 0.88
N THR A 113 -4.57 -25.99 1.61
CA THR A 113 -4.91 -27.00 2.60
C THR A 113 -5.70 -26.41 3.78
N PRO A 114 -6.45 -27.22 4.54
CA PRO A 114 -7.15 -26.74 5.74
C PRO A 114 -6.22 -26.10 6.79
N GLU A 115 -4.94 -26.48 6.82
CA GLU A 115 -3.94 -25.89 7.71
C GLU A 115 -3.56 -24.48 7.24
N MET A 116 -3.29 -24.31 5.93
CA MET A 116 -3.03 -23.00 5.32
C MET A 116 -4.23 -22.06 5.44
N GLU A 117 -5.45 -22.57 5.20
CA GLU A 117 -6.66 -21.77 5.35
C GLU A 117 -6.83 -21.29 6.81
N ALA A 118 -6.50 -22.13 7.80
CA ALA A 118 -6.53 -21.73 9.20
C ALA A 118 -5.47 -20.65 9.53
N GLU A 119 -4.27 -20.75 8.95
CA GLU A 119 -3.23 -19.72 9.06
C GLU A 119 -3.67 -18.39 8.46
N TYR A 120 -4.22 -18.41 7.24
CA TYR A 120 -4.75 -17.19 6.59
C TYR A 120 -5.91 -16.57 7.35
N ARG A 121 -6.81 -17.38 7.92
CA ARG A 121 -7.91 -16.87 8.76
C ARG A 121 -7.40 -16.23 10.04
N GLN A 122 -6.44 -16.85 10.73
CA GLN A 122 -5.82 -16.23 11.90
C GLN A 122 -5.14 -14.90 11.51
N TRP A 123 -4.46 -14.87 10.36
CA TRP A 123 -3.83 -13.65 9.88
C TRP A 123 -4.86 -12.55 9.62
N MET A 124 -5.99 -12.87 8.99
CA MET A 124 -7.10 -11.93 8.82
C MET A 124 -7.66 -11.43 10.13
N ASP A 125 -7.82 -12.28 11.14
CA ASP A 125 -8.31 -11.85 12.45
C ASP A 125 -7.37 -10.80 13.08
N ILE A 126 -6.05 -11.02 12.96
CA ILE A 126 -5.03 -10.07 13.44
C ILE A 126 -5.07 -8.75 12.65
N LEU A 127 -5.25 -8.82 11.33
CA LEU A 127 -5.36 -7.63 10.49
C LEU A 127 -6.64 -6.83 10.77
N VAL A 128 -7.78 -7.49 11.01
CA VAL A 128 -9.01 -6.83 11.44
C VAL A 128 -8.82 -6.16 12.80
N GLU A 129 -8.18 -6.83 13.75
CA GLU A 129 -7.87 -6.23 15.05
C GLU A 129 -6.97 -4.99 14.91
N SER A 130 -5.96 -5.08 14.04
CA SER A 130 -4.92 -4.05 13.92
C SER A 130 -5.31 -2.85 13.06
N LEU A 131 -5.86 -3.12 11.87
CA LEU A 131 -6.17 -2.12 10.85
C LEU A 131 -7.67 -1.81 10.75
N GLY A 132 -8.52 -2.48 11.53
CA GLY A 132 -9.97 -2.46 11.37
C GLY A 132 -10.45 -3.41 10.26
N GLY A 133 -11.71 -3.84 10.33
CA GLY A 133 -12.35 -4.67 9.31
C GLY A 133 -13.25 -3.87 8.37
N TYR A 134 -13.01 -3.90 7.06
CA TYR A 134 -13.80 -3.16 6.06
C TYR A 134 -14.47 -4.12 5.08
N ASP A 135 -15.73 -3.87 4.72
CA ASP A 135 -16.46 -4.80 3.84
C ASP A 135 -15.88 -4.81 2.41
N ARG A 136 -16.19 -5.88 1.66
CA ARG A 136 -15.92 -6.00 0.21
C ARG A 136 -14.46 -6.17 -0.15
N TRP A 137 -13.72 -6.87 0.72
CA TRP A 137 -12.41 -7.41 0.41
C TRP A 137 -12.54 -8.84 -0.14
N VAL A 138 -11.92 -9.09 -1.29
CA VAL A 138 -11.85 -10.41 -1.93
C VAL A 138 -10.39 -10.83 -2.00
N HIS A 139 -10.08 -12.00 -1.45
CA HIS A 139 -8.77 -12.61 -1.61
C HIS A 139 -8.93 -14.00 -2.20
N ALA A 140 -8.45 -14.18 -3.43
CA ALA A 140 -8.60 -15.41 -4.19
C ALA A 140 -7.24 -16.08 -4.46
N VAL A 141 -7.08 -17.33 -4.00
CA VAL A 141 -5.85 -18.12 -4.21
C VAL A 141 -6.18 -19.44 -4.89
N TYR A 142 -5.39 -19.78 -5.91
CA TYR A 142 -5.59 -20.95 -6.75
C TYR A 142 -4.26 -21.47 -7.31
N GLU A 143 -4.26 -22.65 -7.91
CA GLU A 143 -3.05 -23.24 -8.48
C GLU A 143 -2.87 -22.82 -9.95
N GLU A 144 -1.67 -22.41 -10.35
CA GLU A 144 -1.37 -22.10 -11.77
C GLU A 144 -1.57 -23.34 -12.65
N GLY A 145 -2.33 -23.21 -13.74
CA GLY A 145 -2.57 -24.31 -14.69
C GLY A 145 -3.47 -25.44 -14.17
N SER A 146 -4.11 -25.25 -13.02
CA SER A 146 -5.10 -26.20 -12.48
C SER A 146 -6.43 -26.14 -13.23
N THR A 147 -7.30 -27.11 -12.94
CA THR A 147 -8.60 -27.24 -13.60
C THR A 147 -9.68 -26.39 -12.91
N ASP A 148 -10.75 -26.06 -13.64
CA ASP A 148 -11.93 -25.41 -13.05
C ASP A 148 -12.53 -26.23 -11.89
N ASP A 149 -12.48 -27.57 -11.98
CA ASP A 149 -13.00 -28.48 -10.95
C ASP A 149 -12.26 -28.35 -9.61
N GLU A 150 -10.94 -28.12 -9.65
CA GLU A 150 -10.07 -27.90 -8.47
C GLU A 150 -10.25 -26.49 -7.87
N ASN A 151 -10.90 -25.57 -8.60
CA ASN A 151 -11.09 -24.19 -8.18
C ASN A 151 -12.56 -23.79 -8.09
N ARG A 152 -13.48 -24.77 -8.00
CA ARG A 152 -14.92 -24.47 -7.98
C ARG A 152 -15.33 -23.49 -6.88
N LYS A 153 -14.72 -23.57 -5.69
CA LYS A 153 -15.00 -22.58 -4.63
C LYS A 153 -14.65 -21.15 -5.04
N VAL A 154 -13.55 -20.96 -5.75
CA VAL A 154 -13.13 -19.65 -6.28
C VAL A 154 -14.11 -19.19 -7.34
N LEU A 155 -14.41 -20.06 -8.30
CA LEU A 155 -15.31 -19.73 -9.42
C LEU A 155 -16.74 -19.45 -8.96
N ASP A 156 -17.28 -20.30 -8.09
CA ASP A 156 -18.62 -20.14 -7.53
C ASP A 156 -18.71 -18.85 -6.70
N GLY A 157 -17.73 -18.58 -5.82
CA GLY A 157 -17.69 -17.36 -5.01
C GLY A 157 -17.58 -16.10 -5.86
N LEU A 158 -16.65 -16.05 -6.82
CA LEU A 158 -16.53 -14.90 -7.73
C LEU A 158 -17.78 -14.71 -8.60
N ALA A 159 -18.43 -15.79 -9.03
CA ALA A 159 -19.69 -15.71 -9.76
C ALA A 159 -20.84 -15.17 -8.91
N GLU A 160 -20.93 -15.56 -7.64
CA GLU A 160 -21.91 -15.02 -6.68
C GLU A 160 -21.72 -13.52 -6.45
N LEU A 161 -20.47 -13.06 -6.46
CA LEU A 161 -20.14 -11.63 -6.35
C LEU A 161 -20.39 -10.84 -7.63
N GLY A 162 -20.58 -11.50 -8.78
CA GLY A 162 -20.81 -10.86 -10.07
C GLY A 162 -19.53 -10.48 -10.83
N TYR A 163 -18.41 -11.15 -10.54
CA TYR A 163 -17.11 -10.89 -11.18
C TYR A 163 -17.10 -11.15 -12.70
N PHE A 164 -17.86 -12.16 -13.16
CA PHE A 164 -17.89 -12.57 -14.56
C PHE A 164 -19.00 -11.86 -15.33
N GLU A 165 -18.63 -11.05 -16.33
CA GLU A 165 -19.60 -10.26 -17.11
C GLU A 165 -20.41 -11.13 -18.10
N ARG A 166 -19.76 -12.10 -18.77
CA ARG A 166 -20.38 -12.98 -19.80
C ARG A 166 -19.58 -14.27 -19.95
N GLY A 167 -20.28 -15.39 -20.13
CA GLY A 167 -19.65 -16.68 -20.46
C GLY A 167 -19.72 -17.69 -19.32
N THR A 168 -18.98 -18.79 -19.48
CA THR A 168 -18.82 -19.79 -18.42
C THR A 168 -17.62 -19.38 -17.58
N PRO A 169 -17.77 -19.16 -16.25
CA PRO A 169 -16.63 -18.91 -15.37
C PRO A 169 -15.52 -19.94 -15.55
N SER A 170 -14.27 -19.49 -15.64
CA SER A 170 -13.11 -20.36 -15.73
C SER A 170 -11.94 -19.82 -14.91
N ILE A 171 -11.08 -20.71 -14.42
CA ILE A 171 -9.89 -20.32 -13.67
C ILE A 171 -8.85 -19.64 -14.56
N GLU A 172 -8.85 -19.96 -15.85
CA GLU A 172 -8.03 -19.27 -16.85
C GLU A 172 -8.38 -17.77 -16.93
N GLU A 173 -9.66 -17.41 -16.93
CA GLU A 173 -10.10 -16.01 -16.92
C GLU A 173 -9.68 -15.28 -15.63
N VAL A 174 -9.75 -15.96 -14.49
CA VAL A 174 -9.27 -15.42 -13.21
C VAL A 174 -7.75 -15.23 -13.26
N PHE A 175 -6.99 -16.20 -13.79
CA PHE A 175 -5.54 -16.13 -13.94
C PHE A 175 -5.11 -15.01 -14.88
N ASP A 176 -5.79 -14.81 -16.01
CA ASP A 176 -5.47 -13.76 -16.98
C ASP A 176 -5.70 -12.35 -16.42
N ARG A 177 -6.60 -12.23 -15.44
CA ARG A 177 -6.91 -10.97 -14.74
C ARG A 177 -6.23 -10.86 -13.37
N ARG A 178 -5.28 -11.74 -13.05
CA ARG A 178 -4.61 -11.76 -11.74
C ARG A 178 -3.96 -10.41 -11.41
N SER A 179 -4.28 -9.89 -10.25
CA SER A 179 -3.70 -8.67 -9.69
C SER A 179 -4.05 -8.60 -8.22
N CYS A 180 -3.14 -8.03 -7.44
CA CYS A 180 -3.45 -7.46 -6.14
C CYS A 180 -3.44 -5.93 -6.31
N LEU A 181 -4.37 -5.25 -5.64
CA LEU A 181 -4.85 -3.87 -5.88
C LEU A 181 -5.86 -3.66 -7.01
N SER A 182 -6.26 -4.72 -7.72
CA SER A 182 -7.40 -4.62 -8.64
C SER A 182 -8.73 -4.52 -7.89
N GLY A 183 -9.80 -4.27 -8.64
CA GLY A 183 -11.16 -4.35 -8.14
C GLY A 183 -12.13 -4.65 -9.25
N PHE A 184 -13.39 -4.84 -8.88
CA PHE A 184 -14.46 -5.02 -9.84
C PHE A 184 -15.75 -4.40 -9.33
N PHE A 185 -16.54 -3.86 -10.26
CA PHE A 185 -17.82 -3.22 -9.99
C PHE A 185 -18.97 -4.18 -10.29
N THR A 186 -19.91 -4.25 -9.36
CA THR A 186 -21.15 -5.05 -9.51
C THR A 186 -22.36 -4.20 -9.17
N GLU A 187 -23.57 -4.77 -9.26
CA GLU A 187 -24.78 -4.10 -8.78
C GLU A 187 -24.72 -3.76 -7.28
N ALA A 188 -23.94 -4.51 -6.50
CA ALA A 188 -23.71 -4.21 -5.09
C ALA A 188 -22.70 -3.05 -4.89
N GLY A 189 -21.89 -2.74 -5.90
CA GLY A 189 -20.84 -1.72 -5.89
C GLY A 189 -19.44 -2.31 -6.09
N HIS A 190 -18.41 -1.56 -5.68
CA HIS A 190 -17.01 -1.95 -5.86
C HIS A 190 -16.53 -2.96 -4.80
N TYR A 191 -15.79 -3.97 -5.23
CA TYR A 191 -14.98 -4.86 -4.39
C TYR A 191 -13.50 -4.63 -4.66
N SER A 192 -12.70 -4.52 -3.59
CA SER A 192 -11.24 -4.62 -3.71
C SER A 192 -10.84 -6.08 -3.80
N MET A 193 -9.93 -6.42 -4.70
CA MET A 193 -9.55 -7.80 -4.97
C MET A 193 -8.04 -7.97 -5.06
N CYS A 194 -7.56 -9.02 -4.40
CA CYS A 194 -6.27 -9.62 -4.66
C CYS A 194 -6.49 -11.07 -5.08
N ASN A 195 -6.26 -11.37 -6.36
CA ASN A 195 -6.34 -12.72 -6.89
C ASN A 195 -5.00 -13.14 -7.49
N GLN A 196 -4.48 -14.27 -7.04
CA GLN A 196 -3.14 -14.72 -7.42
C GLN A 196 -2.99 -16.23 -7.34
N PRO A 197 -2.05 -16.81 -8.11
CA PRO A 197 -1.61 -18.17 -7.89
C PRO A 197 -1.02 -18.36 -6.47
N GLU A 198 -1.07 -19.59 -5.97
CA GLU A 198 -0.48 -19.95 -4.68
C GLU A 198 1.04 -19.77 -4.71
N HIS A 199 1.60 -19.05 -3.75
CA HIS A 199 2.99 -18.57 -3.76
C HIS A 199 4.08 -19.67 -3.84
N TRP A 200 3.83 -20.85 -3.27
CA TRP A 200 4.76 -21.99 -3.29
C TRP A 200 4.76 -22.73 -4.63
N THR A 201 3.68 -22.65 -5.39
CA THR A 201 3.55 -23.32 -6.70
C THR A 201 3.63 -22.38 -7.88
N ASP A 202 3.45 -21.07 -7.66
CA ASP A 202 3.61 -20.04 -8.69
C ASP A 202 5.02 -20.10 -9.32
N SER A 203 5.04 -20.30 -10.62
CA SER A 203 6.27 -20.37 -11.41
C SER A 203 6.96 -19.00 -11.52
N ALA A 204 6.20 -17.90 -11.48
CA ALA A 204 6.75 -16.54 -11.47
C ALA A 204 7.51 -16.24 -10.18
N ARG A 205 7.19 -16.93 -9.08
CA ARG A 205 7.81 -16.76 -7.76
C ARG A 205 8.99 -17.70 -7.50
N GLU A 206 9.29 -18.64 -8.39
CA GLU A 206 10.32 -19.67 -8.17
C GLU A 206 11.70 -19.08 -7.83
N PHE A 207 12.13 -18.04 -8.57
CA PHE A 207 13.42 -17.41 -8.32
C PHE A 207 13.47 -16.74 -6.94
N HIS A 208 12.44 -15.96 -6.58
CA HIS A 208 12.36 -15.27 -5.29
C HIS A 208 12.34 -16.25 -4.13
N ARG A 209 11.48 -17.28 -4.21
CA ARG A 209 11.39 -18.35 -3.22
C ARG A 209 12.73 -19.05 -2.98
N ASN A 210 13.47 -19.36 -4.07
CA ASN A 210 14.78 -20.00 -3.98
C ASN A 210 15.86 -19.06 -3.39
N MET A 211 15.77 -17.76 -3.67
CA MET A 211 16.73 -16.76 -3.19
C MET A 211 16.55 -16.46 -1.71
N MET A 212 15.31 -16.26 -1.27
CA MET A 212 14.94 -15.90 0.11
C MET A 212 15.03 -17.09 1.08
N GLY A 213 14.77 -18.30 0.58
CA GLY A 213 14.63 -19.50 1.40
C GLY A 213 13.26 -19.56 2.09
N GLU A 214 12.91 -20.77 2.56
CA GLU A 214 11.53 -21.08 2.97
C GLU A 214 11.03 -20.22 4.14
N LEU A 215 11.90 -19.95 5.11
CA LEU A 215 11.55 -19.19 6.31
C LEU A 215 11.16 -17.75 5.95
N TYR A 216 12.05 -17.02 5.28
CA TYR A 216 11.80 -15.64 4.86
C TYR A 216 10.58 -15.56 3.95
N PHE A 217 10.52 -16.43 2.93
CA PHE A 217 9.42 -16.45 1.97
C PHE A 217 8.05 -16.68 2.62
N SER A 218 7.99 -17.44 3.73
CA SER A 218 6.74 -17.63 4.45
C SER A 218 6.20 -16.35 5.09
N TYR A 219 7.08 -15.47 5.60
CA TYR A 219 6.67 -14.19 6.19
C TYR A 219 6.50 -13.10 5.13
N GLU A 220 7.23 -13.17 4.01
CA GLU A 220 6.97 -12.34 2.84
C GLU A 220 5.51 -12.50 2.37
N ILE A 221 4.98 -13.73 2.34
CA ILE A 221 3.57 -13.99 1.99
C ILE A 221 2.60 -13.28 2.95
N LEU A 222 2.87 -13.32 4.26
CA LEU A 222 2.04 -12.62 5.25
C LEU A 222 2.15 -11.10 5.11
N HIS A 223 3.36 -10.61 4.83
CA HIS A 223 3.64 -9.19 4.61
C HIS A 223 2.89 -8.69 3.37
N GLU A 224 3.05 -9.35 2.22
CA GLU A 224 2.34 -9.03 0.98
C GLU A 224 0.83 -9.05 1.18
N PHE A 225 0.29 -10.08 1.83
CA PHE A 225 -1.14 -10.13 2.09
C PHE A 225 -1.62 -8.87 2.86
N ALA A 226 -0.90 -8.50 3.91
CA ALA A 226 -1.25 -7.38 4.76
C ALA A 226 -1.02 -6.02 4.09
N HIS A 227 -0.02 -5.91 3.23
CA HIS A 227 0.23 -4.76 2.36
C HIS A 227 -1.00 -4.48 1.50
N GLU A 228 -1.51 -5.52 0.83
CA GLU A 228 -2.69 -5.46 -0.02
C GLU A 228 -3.97 -5.12 0.75
N TYR A 229 -4.15 -5.71 1.94
CA TYR A 229 -5.27 -5.35 2.81
C TYR A 229 -5.16 -3.90 3.33
N HIS A 230 -3.95 -3.40 3.59
CA HIS A 230 -3.74 -2.01 3.99
C HIS A 230 -4.22 -1.04 2.90
N HIS A 231 -3.96 -1.35 1.63
CA HIS A 231 -4.50 -0.55 0.52
C HIS A 231 -6.02 -0.59 0.45
N HIS A 232 -6.66 -1.70 0.81
CA HIS A 232 -8.12 -1.74 0.95
C HIS A 232 -8.62 -0.80 2.06
N VAL A 233 -7.92 -0.75 3.21
CA VAL A 233 -8.24 0.20 4.29
C VAL A 233 -8.05 1.65 3.83
N GLN A 234 -6.94 1.97 3.16
CA GLN A 234 -6.73 3.28 2.55
C GLN A 234 -7.87 3.63 1.56
N LYS A 235 -8.29 2.67 0.72
CA LYS A 235 -9.38 2.86 -0.25
C LYS A 235 -10.70 3.18 0.44
N ALA A 236 -10.99 2.52 1.56
CA ALA A 236 -12.16 2.78 2.38
C ALA A 236 -12.24 4.23 2.89
N HIS A 237 -11.09 4.91 3.04
CA HIS A 237 -11.01 6.31 3.44
C HIS A 237 -10.73 7.27 2.29
N SER A 238 -10.60 6.76 1.05
CA SER A 238 -10.31 7.57 -0.14
C SER A 238 -11.54 8.14 -0.82
N PHE A 239 -12.71 7.53 -0.63
CA PHE A 239 -13.97 7.91 -1.29
C PHE A 239 -13.86 8.09 -2.82
N GLY A 240 -13.07 7.21 -3.46
CA GLY A 240 -12.86 7.20 -4.90
C GLY A 240 -11.63 7.99 -5.36
N LYS A 241 -11.00 8.77 -4.47
CA LYS A 241 -9.76 9.51 -4.80
C LYS A 241 -8.54 8.63 -5.01
N MET A 242 -8.56 7.36 -4.59
CA MET A 242 -7.41 6.46 -4.81
C MET A 242 -7.24 6.08 -6.30
N GLU A 243 -8.32 6.15 -7.08
CA GLU A 243 -8.28 5.94 -8.54
C GLU A 243 -7.85 7.21 -9.30
N VAL A 244 -7.64 8.32 -8.58
CA VAL A 244 -7.26 9.61 -9.11
C VAL A 244 -5.78 9.81 -8.80
N SER A 245 -4.96 10.02 -9.82
CA SER A 245 -3.55 10.37 -9.61
C SER A 245 -3.43 11.87 -9.27
N ASN A 246 -2.27 12.31 -8.79
CA ASN A 246 -2.04 13.74 -8.50
C ASN A 246 -1.67 14.55 -9.78
N GLY A 247 -2.07 14.05 -10.96
CA GLY A 247 -1.47 14.39 -12.24
C GLY A 247 -2.28 15.39 -13.06
N PRO A 248 -1.63 16.12 -13.99
CA PRO A 248 -2.29 17.11 -14.84
C PRO A 248 -3.31 16.53 -15.85
N GLY A 249 -3.49 15.21 -15.87
CA GLY A 249 -4.45 14.50 -16.73
C GLY A 249 -5.61 13.85 -15.97
N ASP A 250 -5.67 13.99 -14.66
CA ASP A 250 -6.71 13.41 -13.81
C ASP A 250 -8.01 14.23 -13.83
N PRO A 251 -9.16 13.63 -13.45
CA PRO A 251 -10.40 14.37 -13.23
C PRO A 251 -10.14 15.55 -12.29
N ILE A 252 -10.55 16.73 -12.71
CA ILE A 252 -10.16 17.98 -12.06
C ILE A 252 -11.12 18.25 -10.90
N PRO A 253 -10.65 18.63 -9.69
CA PRO A 253 -9.27 19.00 -9.28
C PRO A 253 -8.28 17.81 -9.17
N PRO A 254 -6.97 17.92 -9.45
CA PRO A 254 -6.09 16.74 -9.47
C PRO A 254 -5.46 16.41 -8.10
N ASP A 255 -6.22 16.52 -7.01
CA ASP A 255 -5.78 16.09 -5.66
C ASP A 255 -6.27 14.67 -5.40
N GLY A 256 -5.46 13.70 -5.84
CA GLY A 256 -5.68 12.29 -5.58
C GLY A 256 -5.69 11.96 -4.09
N PHE A 257 -5.79 10.67 -3.76
CA PHE A 257 -5.88 10.26 -2.36
C PHE A 257 -4.64 10.64 -1.55
N ALA A 258 -3.45 10.33 -2.05
CA ALA A 258 -2.18 10.56 -1.35
C ALA A 258 -1.03 10.37 -2.36
N PRO A 259 0.20 10.82 -2.06
CA PRO A 259 1.34 10.57 -2.91
C PRO A 259 1.74 9.09 -2.86
N THR A 260 2.23 8.56 -3.97
CA THR A 260 2.66 7.16 -4.10
C THR A 260 3.58 6.73 -2.95
N TRP A 261 4.52 7.59 -2.55
CA TRP A 261 5.46 7.25 -1.47
C TRP A 261 4.78 6.98 -0.13
N TYR A 262 3.69 7.68 0.19
CA TYR A 262 2.92 7.44 1.40
C TYR A 262 2.05 6.19 1.25
N ILE A 263 1.37 6.06 0.11
CA ILE A 263 0.46 4.94 -0.18
C ILE A 263 1.20 3.60 -0.03
N GLU A 264 2.33 3.44 -0.74
CA GLU A 264 3.13 2.21 -0.71
C GLU A 264 3.93 2.09 0.58
N GLY A 265 4.44 3.21 1.11
CA GLY A 265 5.28 3.18 2.30
C GLY A 265 4.52 2.84 3.58
N SER A 266 3.30 3.34 3.77
CA SER A 266 2.47 2.97 4.93
C SER A 266 2.01 1.52 4.84
N ALA A 267 1.74 1.05 3.62
CA ALA A 267 1.43 -0.35 3.33
C ALA A 267 2.65 -1.28 3.51
N GLY A 268 3.88 -0.78 3.37
CA GLY A 268 5.11 -1.53 3.68
C GLY A 268 5.46 -1.56 5.17
N ILE A 269 5.25 -0.45 5.90
CA ILE A 269 5.60 -0.31 7.33
C ILE A 269 4.63 -1.07 8.23
N SER A 270 3.32 -0.98 7.98
CA SER A 270 2.33 -1.55 8.90
C SER A 270 2.36 -3.09 9.00
N PRO A 271 2.53 -3.87 7.92
CA PRO A 271 2.67 -5.32 8.02
C PRO A 271 3.89 -5.72 8.83
N SER A 272 5.04 -5.06 8.62
CA SER A 272 6.26 -5.32 9.38
C SER A 272 6.02 -5.17 10.88
N TRP A 273 5.40 -4.06 11.29
CA TRP A 273 5.07 -3.79 12.69
C TRP A 273 4.08 -4.80 13.26
N ILE A 274 3.00 -5.10 12.53
CA ILE A 274 1.96 -6.04 12.99
C ILE A 274 2.52 -7.47 13.10
N ILE A 275 3.30 -7.93 12.11
CA ILE A 275 3.94 -9.26 12.15
C ILE A 275 4.92 -9.32 13.31
N ARG A 276 5.77 -8.30 13.50
CA ARG A 276 6.72 -8.23 14.61
C ARG A 276 6.03 -8.43 15.95
N ASP A 277 4.94 -7.70 16.19
CA ASP A 277 4.23 -7.73 17.47
C ASP A 277 3.48 -9.04 17.73
N ASN A 278 3.08 -9.74 16.66
CA ASN A 278 2.35 -11.00 16.74
C ASN A 278 3.21 -12.23 16.47
N PHE A 279 4.50 -12.06 16.20
CA PHE A 279 5.37 -13.08 15.61
C PHE A 279 5.26 -14.43 16.33
N ASP A 280 5.57 -14.46 17.63
CA ASP A 280 5.57 -15.69 18.42
C ASP A 280 4.17 -16.36 18.56
N GLU A 281 3.10 -15.62 18.29
CA GLU A 281 1.71 -16.08 18.42
C GLU A 281 1.10 -16.60 17.12
N LEU A 282 1.70 -16.29 15.97
CA LEU A 282 1.27 -16.78 14.66
C LEU A 282 1.33 -18.31 14.60
N ALA A 283 0.31 -18.94 14.02
CA ALA A 283 0.26 -20.37 13.79
C ALA A 283 1.42 -20.84 12.90
N LEU A 284 1.76 -20.04 11.88
CA LEU A 284 2.94 -20.24 11.03
C LEU A 284 4.22 -20.36 11.89
N THR A 285 4.45 -19.40 12.78
CA THR A 285 5.64 -19.36 13.64
C THR A 285 5.71 -20.55 14.58
N LYS A 286 4.59 -20.90 15.21
CA LYS A 286 4.46 -22.09 16.07
C LYS A 286 4.75 -23.39 15.31
N ARG A 287 4.31 -23.48 14.05
CA ARG A 287 4.57 -24.64 13.17
C ARG A 287 6.03 -24.73 12.76
N LEU A 288 6.65 -23.60 12.41
CA LEU A 288 8.06 -23.53 12.02
C LEU A 288 9.02 -23.70 13.21
N GLY A 289 8.53 -23.49 14.43
CA GLY A 289 9.29 -23.70 15.67
C GLY A 289 10.42 -22.70 15.86
N VAL A 290 10.19 -21.45 15.42
CA VAL A 290 11.11 -20.31 15.56
C VAL A 290 10.51 -19.26 16.49
N THR A 291 11.35 -18.38 17.03
CA THR A 291 10.93 -17.24 17.86
C THR A 291 11.48 -15.93 17.33
N TYR A 292 10.84 -14.81 17.70
CA TYR A 292 11.27 -13.48 17.26
C TYR A 292 12.73 -13.20 17.60
N GLY A 293 13.13 -13.51 18.85
CA GLY A 293 14.50 -13.31 19.32
C GLY A 293 15.56 -14.18 18.62
N GLU A 294 15.16 -15.21 17.87
CA GLU A 294 16.08 -15.99 17.03
C GLU A 294 16.27 -15.39 15.63
N ILE A 295 15.31 -14.59 15.16
CA ILE A 295 15.32 -14.03 13.80
C ILE A 295 15.59 -12.52 13.74
N SER A 296 15.58 -11.81 14.87
CA SER A 296 15.71 -10.35 14.91
C SER A 296 17.00 -9.83 14.27
N ASP A 297 18.10 -10.58 14.35
CA ASP A 297 19.40 -10.22 13.78
C ASP A 297 19.63 -10.85 12.38
N THR A 298 18.57 -11.21 11.66
CA THR A 298 18.62 -11.83 10.33
C THR A 298 17.94 -10.95 9.28
N ASP A 299 18.07 -11.30 8.00
CA ASP A 299 17.36 -10.59 6.92
C ASP A 299 15.83 -10.56 7.16
N LEU A 300 15.27 -11.61 7.77
CA LEU A 300 13.86 -11.61 8.19
C LEU A 300 13.59 -10.59 9.31
N GLY A 301 14.52 -10.40 10.23
CA GLY A 301 14.44 -9.33 11.22
C GLY A 301 14.35 -7.96 10.57
N THR A 302 15.16 -7.70 9.55
CA THR A 302 15.12 -6.45 8.76
C THR A 302 13.77 -6.25 8.05
N LEU A 303 13.13 -7.31 7.54
CA LEU A 303 11.77 -7.20 6.99
C LEU A 303 10.75 -6.72 8.05
N LEU A 304 10.92 -7.15 9.30
CA LEU A 304 9.98 -6.89 10.39
C LEU A 304 10.29 -5.62 11.20
N GLU A 305 11.51 -5.12 11.09
CA GLU A 305 11.97 -3.85 11.66
C GLU A 305 12.57 -2.97 10.54
N PRO A 306 11.72 -2.45 9.63
CA PRO A 306 12.14 -1.50 8.61
C PRO A 306 12.79 -0.27 9.27
N ASP A 307 13.93 0.15 8.75
CA ASP A 307 14.75 1.23 9.29
C ASP A 307 15.26 2.14 8.16
N CYS A 308 15.90 3.25 8.53
CA CYS A 308 16.62 4.10 7.57
C CYS A 308 18.12 3.89 7.78
N ASP A 309 18.60 2.73 7.35
CA ASP A 309 19.96 2.28 7.60
C ASP A 309 21.03 3.13 6.92
N ARG A 310 22.29 2.81 7.22
CA ARG A 310 23.44 3.50 6.62
C ARG A 310 23.44 3.38 5.11
N ASP A 311 23.14 2.21 4.57
CA ASP A 311 23.26 1.97 3.13
C ASP A 311 22.18 2.76 2.36
N SER A 312 20.98 2.93 2.94
CA SER A 312 19.90 3.80 2.45
C SER A 312 20.29 5.27 2.48
N VAL A 313 20.90 5.75 3.57
CA VAL A 313 21.41 7.12 3.66
C VAL A 313 22.56 7.36 2.67
N GLU A 314 23.51 6.44 2.55
CA GLU A 314 24.62 6.54 1.60
C GLU A 314 24.11 6.56 0.16
N TYR A 315 23.15 5.69 -0.16
CA TYR A 315 22.49 5.68 -1.45
C TYR A 315 21.85 7.05 -1.72
N PHE A 316 21.06 7.57 -0.77
CA PHE A 316 20.42 8.87 -0.90
C PHE A 316 21.40 10.01 -1.17
N GLN A 317 22.46 10.11 -0.38
CA GLN A 317 23.48 11.14 -0.52
C GLN A 317 24.23 11.06 -1.85
N SER A 318 24.38 9.84 -2.39
CA SER A 318 25.02 9.59 -3.67
C SER A 318 24.16 9.89 -4.89
N MET A 319 22.85 10.08 -4.72
CA MET A 319 21.96 10.41 -5.83
C MET A 319 22.34 11.72 -6.50
N GLU A 320 22.27 11.74 -7.83
CA GLU A 320 22.38 12.97 -8.60
C GLU A 320 21.07 13.76 -8.43
N PRO A 321 21.13 15.07 -8.11
CA PRO A 321 19.93 15.89 -8.07
C PRO A 321 19.24 15.93 -9.43
N GLY A 322 17.91 15.98 -9.39
CA GLY A 322 17.07 16.19 -10.56
C GLY A 322 17.18 17.60 -11.15
N PRO A 323 16.36 17.93 -12.17
CA PRO A 323 16.42 19.21 -12.89
C PRO A 323 16.30 20.47 -12.02
N SER A 324 15.60 20.38 -10.87
CA SER A 324 15.44 21.46 -9.89
C SER A 324 16.67 21.66 -8.99
N GLY A 325 17.64 20.74 -9.02
CA GLY A 325 18.78 20.71 -8.10
C GLY A 325 18.48 20.04 -6.75
N GLN A 326 17.28 19.47 -6.58
CA GLN A 326 16.88 18.65 -5.44
C GLN A 326 16.90 17.17 -5.80
N ARG A 327 17.06 16.28 -4.82
CA ARG A 327 17.01 14.82 -4.99
C ARG A 327 15.62 14.25 -4.89
N ILE A 328 14.76 14.94 -4.15
CA ILE A 328 13.37 14.60 -3.96
C ILE A 328 12.54 15.84 -4.20
N THR A 329 11.48 15.67 -4.98
CA THR A 329 10.48 16.68 -5.24
C THR A 329 9.09 16.05 -5.30
N PHE A 330 8.11 16.82 -5.75
CA PHE A 330 6.77 16.34 -6.07
C PHE A 330 6.74 15.20 -7.10
N ALA A 331 7.85 14.88 -7.79
CA ALA A 331 7.93 13.68 -8.62
C ALA A 331 7.66 12.39 -7.83
N GLN A 332 8.03 12.34 -6.54
CA GLN A 332 7.73 11.18 -5.66
C GLN A 332 6.24 10.97 -5.40
N GLU A 333 5.37 11.91 -5.79
CA GLU A 333 3.92 11.79 -5.63
C GLU A 333 3.29 10.87 -6.67
N PHE A 334 4.06 10.48 -7.68
CA PHE A 334 3.65 9.64 -8.80
C PHE A 334 4.43 8.33 -8.86
N TYR A 335 3.82 7.31 -9.45
CA TYR A 335 4.55 6.11 -9.85
C TYR A 335 5.59 6.43 -10.93
N GLU A 336 6.68 5.68 -10.98
CA GLU A 336 7.81 5.91 -11.91
C GLU A 336 7.35 6.10 -13.38
N GLY A 337 6.42 5.29 -13.85
CA GLY A 337 5.87 5.40 -15.21
C GLY A 337 5.12 6.71 -15.48
N GLN A 338 4.49 7.28 -14.46
CA GLN A 338 3.78 8.56 -14.52
C GLN A 338 4.76 9.74 -14.41
N GLN A 339 5.85 9.61 -13.64
CA GLN A 339 6.89 10.64 -13.55
C GLN A 339 7.47 10.95 -14.93
N GLU A 340 7.88 9.92 -15.67
CA GLU A 340 8.41 10.12 -17.03
C GLU A 340 7.34 10.74 -17.97
N ALA A 341 6.09 10.28 -17.87
CA ALA A 341 5.01 10.75 -18.73
C ALA A 341 4.64 12.23 -18.51
N TYR A 342 4.58 12.67 -17.25
CA TYR A 342 4.13 14.02 -16.89
C TYR A 342 5.27 15.02 -16.70
N LEU A 343 6.42 14.56 -16.21
CA LEU A 343 7.54 15.41 -15.81
C LEU A 343 8.73 15.31 -16.78
N GLY A 344 8.81 14.21 -17.55
CA GLY A 344 9.93 13.95 -18.47
C GLY A 344 11.23 13.57 -17.76
N TYR A 345 11.15 13.15 -16.50
CA TYR A 345 12.24 12.57 -15.73
C TYR A 345 11.68 11.67 -14.63
N VAL A 346 12.53 10.78 -14.12
CA VAL A 346 12.24 9.90 -12.99
C VAL A 346 13.21 10.21 -11.85
N GLU A 347 12.69 10.35 -10.64
CA GLU A 347 13.49 10.36 -9.42
C GLU A 347 13.62 8.94 -8.86
N PRO A 348 14.80 8.52 -8.36
CA PRO A 348 14.95 7.17 -7.83
C PRO A 348 14.04 6.90 -6.63
N ASN A 349 13.45 5.71 -6.60
CA ASN A 349 12.45 5.32 -5.60
C ASN A 349 13.00 4.98 -4.20
N SER A 350 14.32 5.15 -4.01
CA SER A 350 15.08 4.60 -2.88
C SER A 350 14.84 5.25 -1.52
N ALA A 351 14.06 6.33 -1.45
CA ALA A 351 13.91 7.10 -0.22
C ALA A 351 12.54 6.97 0.43
N MET A 352 11.61 6.22 -0.17
CA MET A 352 10.23 6.14 0.31
C MET A 352 10.16 5.68 1.76
N GLU A 353 10.86 4.60 2.12
CA GLU A 353 10.86 4.06 3.49
C GLU A 353 11.38 5.08 4.51
N CYS A 354 12.59 5.62 4.30
CA CYS A 354 13.16 6.69 5.12
C CYS A 354 12.23 7.91 5.23
N MET A 355 11.58 8.32 4.14
CA MET A 355 10.69 9.48 4.12
C MET A 355 9.41 9.23 4.94
N ASN A 356 8.87 8.01 4.92
CA ASN A 356 7.74 7.63 5.76
C ASN A 356 8.12 7.55 7.25
N LEU A 357 9.28 6.96 7.58
CA LEU A 357 9.79 6.95 8.95
C LEU A 357 10.03 8.37 9.47
N TYR A 358 10.60 9.25 8.64
CA TYR A 358 10.80 10.65 8.98
C TYR A 358 9.48 11.41 9.18
N LEU A 359 8.49 11.23 8.29
CA LEU A 359 7.17 11.81 8.49
C LEU A 359 6.54 11.29 9.78
N MET A 360 6.53 9.98 9.99
CA MET A 360 6.00 9.34 11.19
C MET A 360 6.65 9.88 12.47
N HIS A 361 7.97 10.13 12.46
CA HIS A 361 8.65 10.80 13.55
C HIS A 361 8.18 12.25 13.76
N ARG A 362 8.01 13.01 12.68
CA ARG A 362 7.60 14.42 12.73
C ARG A 362 6.21 14.60 13.34
N ILE A 363 5.26 13.74 12.99
CA ILE A 363 3.84 13.90 13.35
C ILE A 363 3.30 12.84 14.31
N SER A 364 4.12 11.86 14.73
CA SER A 364 3.76 10.64 15.48
C SER A 364 3.06 9.56 14.63
N PRO A 365 3.19 8.27 14.99
CA PRO A 365 2.52 7.16 14.30
C PRO A 365 1.00 7.29 14.23
N ARG A 366 0.37 7.78 15.31
CA ARG A 366 -1.09 7.98 15.32
C ARG A 366 -1.51 8.97 14.26
N THR A 367 -0.86 10.13 14.17
CA THR A 367 -1.22 11.13 13.17
C THR A 367 -0.93 10.63 11.76
N TYR A 368 0.20 9.94 11.57
CA TYR A 368 0.61 9.37 10.28
C TYR A 368 -0.41 8.35 9.74
N PHE A 369 -0.82 7.37 10.54
CA PHE A 369 -1.73 6.31 10.08
C PHE A 369 -3.22 6.66 10.18
N VAL A 370 -3.63 7.51 11.13
CA VAL A 370 -5.05 7.77 11.43
C VAL A 370 -5.45 9.18 11.00
N SER A 371 -4.84 10.21 11.58
CA SER A 371 -5.34 11.58 11.41
C SER A 371 -5.13 12.13 10.01
N LEU A 372 -4.08 11.71 9.30
CA LEU A 372 -3.93 12.05 7.87
C LEU A 372 -5.11 11.53 7.05
N LEU A 373 -5.54 10.29 7.28
CA LEU A 373 -6.68 9.66 6.60
C LEU A 373 -8.03 10.29 7.01
N GLU A 374 -8.18 10.62 8.29
CA GLU A 374 -9.38 11.24 8.85
C GLU A 374 -9.73 12.55 8.14
N ASP A 375 -8.72 13.43 7.99
CA ASP A 375 -8.88 14.77 7.45
C ASP A 375 -8.77 14.85 5.91
N ASN A 376 -8.29 13.79 5.26
CA ASN A 376 -8.02 13.77 3.81
C ASN A 376 -9.27 14.08 2.98
N TRP A 377 -10.41 13.51 3.36
CA TRP A 377 -11.65 13.77 2.63
C TRP A 377 -12.03 15.25 2.70
N GLU A 378 -11.96 15.88 3.88
CA GLU A 378 -12.38 17.27 4.07
C GLU A 378 -11.40 18.27 3.46
N LEU A 379 -10.09 18.01 3.56
CA LEU A 379 -9.05 18.99 3.22
C LEU A 379 -8.28 18.65 1.94
N GLY A 380 -8.45 17.44 1.39
CA GLY A 380 -7.51 16.89 0.44
C GLY A 380 -6.20 16.42 1.10
N TRP A 381 -5.36 15.69 0.36
CA TRP A 381 -4.10 15.19 0.92
C TRP A 381 -3.21 16.33 1.40
N HIS A 382 -2.99 17.32 0.52
CA HIS A 382 -2.09 18.44 0.82
C HIS A 382 -2.59 19.30 1.98
N GLY A 383 -3.90 19.45 2.13
CA GLY A 383 -4.51 20.18 3.24
C GLY A 383 -4.41 19.43 4.56
N SER A 384 -4.70 18.12 4.55
CA SER A 384 -4.50 17.23 5.70
C SER A 384 -3.03 17.20 6.14
N PHE A 385 -2.12 17.04 5.18
CA PHE A 385 -0.69 17.07 5.40
C PHE A 385 -0.23 18.40 6.03
N LEU A 386 -0.66 19.53 5.47
CA LEU A 386 -0.32 20.86 5.98
C LEU A 386 -0.87 21.06 7.41
N LYS A 387 -2.10 20.63 7.69
CA LYS A 387 -2.73 20.70 9.02
C LYS A 387 -1.89 19.99 10.09
N HIS A 388 -1.35 18.82 9.77
CA HIS A 388 -0.63 17.96 10.72
C HIS A 388 0.87 18.21 10.80
N THR A 389 1.51 18.62 9.71
CA THR A 389 2.96 18.86 9.65
C THR A 389 3.35 20.32 9.85
N GLY A 390 2.41 21.24 9.62
CA GLY A 390 2.63 22.68 9.64
C GLY A 390 3.43 23.23 8.45
N VAL A 391 3.75 22.40 7.45
CA VAL A 391 4.54 22.75 6.26
C VAL A 391 3.89 22.20 5.00
N THR A 392 4.18 22.78 3.84
CA THR A 392 3.73 22.23 2.55
C THR A 392 4.51 20.96 2.18
N MET A 393 4.03 20.19 1.20
CA MET A 393 4.77 19.02 0.68
C MET A 393 6.15 19.42 0.14
N ASP A 394 6.28 20.55 -0.57
CA ASP A 394 7.57 21.04 -1.08
C ASP A 394 8.54 21.43 0.04
N GLU A 395 8.04 22.07 1.10
CA GLU A 395 8.83 22.38 2.29
C GLU A 395 9.28 21.09 2.98
N PHE A 396 8.40 20.10 3.11
CA PHE A 396 8.74 18.79 3.66
C PHE A 396 9.82 18.07 2.84
N TYR A 397 9.73 18.05 1.52
CA TYR A 397 10.76 17.45 0.66
C TYR A 397 12.12 18.12 0.85
N ALA A 398 12.14 19.46 0.93
CA ALA A 398 13.37 20.20 1.18
C ALA A 398 13.95 19.94 2.58
N GLU A 399 13.10 19.84 3.61
CA GLU A 399 13.51 19.50 4.97
C GLU A 399 14.04 18.07 5.07
N PHE A 400 13.37 17.10 4.44
CA PHE A 400 13.82 15.70 4.41
C PHE A 400 15.15 15.56 3.68
N GLU A 401 15.33 16.18 2.51
CA GLU A 401 16.63 16.17 1.82
C GLU A 401 17.72 16.80 2.70
N ALA A 402 17.45 17.92 3.34
CA ALA A 402 18.41 18.58 4.23
C ALA A 402 18.80 17.68 5.43
N GLU A 403 17.83 17.01 6.04
CA GLU A 403 18.04 16.06 7.13
C GLU A 403 18.93 14.90 6.67
N MET A 404 18.55 14.21 5.59
CA MET A 404 19.31 13.08 5.02
C MET A 404 20.74 13.46 4.64
N MET A 405 20.95 14.67 4.09
CA MET A 405 22.28 15.18 3.74
C MET A 405 23.12 15.57 4.96
N SER A 406 22.51 15.78 6.13
CA SER A 406 23.20 16.13 7.37
C SER A 406 23.78 14.92 8.11
N ILE A 407 23.23 13.73 7.87
CA ILE A 407 23.64 12.49 8.52
C ILE A 407 25.06 12.10 8.07
N SER A 408 25.94 11.81 9.03
CA SER A 408 27.31 11.38 8.72
C SER A 408 27.43 9.87 8.73
N THR A 409 27.43 9.25 7.56
CA THR A 409 27.49 7.77 7.42
C THR A 409 28.77 7.13 7.98
N ASN A 410 29.80 7.94 8.26
CA ASN A 410 31.04 7.54 8.92
C ASN A 410 30.98 7.57 10.46
N SER A 411 29.86 7.98 11.04
CA SER A 411 29.67 8.16 12.48
C SER A 411 28.29 7.63 12.92
N PRO A 412 28.22 6.47 13.58
CA PRO A 412 26.97 5.91 14.09
C PRO A 412 26.18 6.89 14.98
N ASP A 413 26.88 7.67 15.81
CA ASP A 413 26.25 8.68 16.71
C ASP A 413 25.59 9.85 15.96
N SER A 414 25.71 9.91 14.63
CA SER A 414 25.06 10.95 13.82
C SER A 414 23.69 10.56 13.28
N PHE A 415 23.29 9.29 13.42
CA PHE A 415 21.98 8.81 13.00
C PHE A 415 20.92 9.30 14.01
N PRO A 416 19.92 10.07 13.55
CA PRO A 416 18.80 10.47 14.40
C PRO A 416 18.02 9.27 14.92
N GLU A 417 17.31 9.42 16.04
CA GLU A 417 16.52 8.33 16.63
C GLU A 417 15.49 7.75 15.64
N TRP A 418 14.90 8.60 14.79
CA TRP A 418 13.89 8.19 13.80
C TRP A 418 14.41 7.21 12.76
N THR A 419 15.72 7.14 12.52
CA THR A 419 16.28 6.19 11.55
C THR A 419 16.32 4.77 12.10
N SER A 420 16.07 4.57 13.39
CA SER A 420 16.06 3.25 14.03
C SER A 420 14.79 2.44 13.71
N GLY A 421 13.87 3.00 12.93
CA GLY A 421 12.69 2.29 12.45
C GLY A 421 11.48 2.41 13.34
N LEU A 422 10.82 1.27 13.56
CA LEU A 422 9.54 1.17 14.26
C LEU A 422 9.65 1.46 15.76
N PRO A 423 8.60 2.04 16.40
CA PRO A 423 8.54 2.19 17.85
C PRO A 423 8.57 0.82 18.58
N GLU A 424 9.08 0.81 19.82
CA GLU A 424 9.02 -0.38 20.69
C GLU A 424 7.59 -0.72 21.16
N THR A 425 6.68 0.27 21.17
CA THR A 425 5.27 0.04 21.52
C THR A 425 4.59 -0.80 20.43
N SER A 426 3.57 -1.56 20.81
CA SER A 426 2.84 -2.34 19.81
C SER A 426 2.02 -1.43 18.88
N PHE A 427 1.76 -1.92 17.67
CA PHE A 427 1.00 -1.23 16.64
C PHE A 427 -0.38 -0.83 17.18
N VAL A 428 -1.11 -1.78 17.77
CA VAL A 428 -2.49 -1.57 18.28
C VAL A 428 -2.56 -0.70 19.54
N GLU A 429 -1.46 -0.57 20.30
CA GLU A 429 -1.39 0.38 21.41
C GLU A 429 -1.09 1.81 20.92
N THR A 430 -0.48 1.95 19.74
CA THR A 430 0.02 3.22 19.22
C THR A 430 -0.89 3.81 18.14
N VAL A 431 -1.50 2.95 17.33
CA VAL A 431 -2.32 3.26 16.16
C VAL A 431 -3.70 2.66 16.35
N ASP A 432 -4.73 3.49 16.21
CA ASP A 432 -6.13 3.11 16.43
C ASP A 432 -6.95 3.36 15.17
N TYR A 433 -6.88 2.41 14.22
CA TYR A 433 -7.67 2.46 12.98
C TYR A 433 -9.18 2.43 13.26
N TRP A 434 -9.61 1.85 14.38
CA TRP A 434 -11.01 1.84 14.81
C TRP A 434 -11.55 3.23 15.12
N SER A 435 -10.66 4.20 15.36
CA SER A 435 -11.02 5.58 15.63
C SER A 435 -11.17 6.46 14.38
N ILE A 436 -10.81 5.97 13.18
CA ILE A 436 -10.87 6.80 11.97
C ILE A 436 -12.31 7.20 11.69
N SER A 437 -12.53 8.51 11.64
CA SER A 437 -13.78 9.14 11.27
C SER A 437 -13.55 10.04 10.07
N SER A 438 -13.48 9.48 8.86
CA SER A 438 -13.39 10.25 7.60
C SER A 438 -14.69 10.26 6.80
N GLY A 439 -14.86 11.23 5.89
CA GLY A 439 -15.95 11.24 4.92
C GLY A 439 -17.05 12.28 5.13
N PRO A 440 -18.02 12.36 4.19
CA PRO A 440 -19.00 13.45 4.12
C PRO A 440 -20.14 13.37 5.15
N LEU A 441 -20.20 12.30 5.94
CA LEU A 441 -21.20 12.14 7.01
C LEU A 441 -20.68 12.53 8.40
N ASN A 442 -19.42 12.92 8.50
CA ASN A 442 -18.86 13.38 9.75
C ASN A 442 -19.16 14.86 9.94
N GLU A 443 -19.95 15.15 10.96
CA GLU A 443 -20.12 16.51 11.45
C GLU A 443 -18.87 16.84 12.31
N GLY A 444 -17.97 17.65 11.76
CA GLY A 444 -16.76 18.13 12.45
C GLY A 444 -17.04 18.98 13.70
#